data_AF-A0A4R2BWY1-F1
#
_entry.id   AF-A0A4R2BWY1-F1
#
_cell.length_a   1.000
_cell.length_b   1.000
_cell.length_c   1.000
_cell.angle_alpha   90.00
_cell.angle_beta   90.00
_cell.angle_gamma   90.00
#
_symmetry.space_group_name_H-M   'P 1'
#
loop_
_entity.id
_entity.type
_entity.pdbx_description
1 polymer ?
#
loop_
_entity_poly.entity_id
_entity_poly.type
_entity_poly.pdbx_seq_one_letter_code
_entity_poly.pdbx_strand_id
1 'polypeptide(L)'
;MSKTISDPLAPATWPRWPVGPEGRSLMLSMARFQADILKTAFRGQIEALTFIQSRSDQHLQLWEELLASDYARDGFDLYCAFWRNAFQDYSEEAERFTRMGAELATQAAKRVSEEQEELTEKVARQMVM
;
A
#
# COMPACT_ATOMS: atom_id res chain seq x y z
N MET A 1 41.22 -38.68 26.55
CA MET A 1 39.76 -38.81 26.35
C MET A 1 39.10 -37.58 26.95
N SER A 2 38.65 -36.63 26.14
CA SER A 2 37.79 -35.53 26.57
C SER A 2 36.64 -35.45 25.58
N LYS A 3 35.42 -35.67 26.08
CA LYS A 3 34.19 -35.70 25.29
C LYS A 3 33.88 -34.27 24.86
N THR A 4 33.99 -33.99 23.56
CA THR A 4 33.34 -32.83 22.94
C THR A 4 31.84 -33.00 23.13
N ILE A 5 31.26 -32.09 23.91
CA ILE A 5 29.83 -31.96 24.15
C ILE A 5 29.22 -31.61 22.79
N SER A 6 28.57 -32.59 22.17
CA SER A 6 27.66 -32.37 21.06
C SER A 6 26.53 -31.50 21.60
N ASP A 7 26.49 -30.23 21.20
CA ASP A 7 25.41 -29.32 21.54
C ASP A 7 24.18 -29.73 20.70
N PRO A 8 23.15 -30.39 21.26
CA PRO A 8 22.04 -30.93 20.48
C PRO A 8 20.92 -29.90 20.27
N LEU A 9 21.18 -28.63 20.59
CA LEU A 9 20.14 -27.60 20.73
C LEU A 9 20.15 -26.53 19.63
N ALA A 10 20.82 -26.76 18.51
CA ALA A 10 20.52 -26.02 17.29
C ALA A 10 19.40 -26.78 16.54
N PRO A 11 18.12 -26.40 16.69
CA PRO A 11 17.06 -27.06 15.92
C PRO A 11 17.34 -26.83 14.44
N ALA A 12 17.37 -27.94 13.69
CA ALA A 12 17.60 -28.02 12.25
C ALA A 12 16.50 -27.36 11.39
N THR A 13 15.77 -26.40 11.95
CA THR A 13 14.54 -25.82 11.38
C THR A 13 14.56 -24.30 11.33
N TRP A 14 15.63 -23.64 11.78
CA TRP A 14 15.77 -22.21 11.51
C TRP A 14 15.99 -22.00 10.01
N PRO A 15 15.19 -21.14 9.33
CA PRO A 15 15.43 -20.81 7.95
C PRO A 15 16.90 -20.44 7.80
N ARG A 16 17.61 -21.10 6.89
CA ARG A 16 19.02 -20.80 6.66
C ARG A 16 19.06 -19.48 5.90
N TRP A 17 19.03 -18.37 6.63
CA TRP A 17 19.19 -17.03 6.06
C TRP A 17 20.43 -17.05 5.17
N PRO A 18 20.39 -16.46 3.97
CA PRO A 18 21.55 -16.46 3.08
C PRO A 18 22.63 -15.57 3.72
N VAL A 19 23.51 -16.18 4.53
CA VAL A 19 24.64 -15.50 5.17
C VAL A 19 25.80 -15.46 4.17
N GLY A 20 25.65 -14.64 3.14
CA GLY A 20 26.66 -14.36 2.12
C GLY A 20 26.45 -12.95 1.56
N PRO A 21 27.44 -12.36 0.89
CA PRO A 21 27.31 -11.01 0.29
C PRO A 21 26.09 -10.89 -0.64
N GLU A 22 25.75 -11.96 -1.36
CA GLU A 22 24.54 -12.10 -2.19
C GLU A 22 23.23 -12.08 -1.38
N GLY A 23 23.23 -12.65 -0.17
CA GLY A 23 22.05 -12.67 0.70
C GLY A 23 21.77 -11.31 1.35
N ARG A 24 22.82 -10.52 1.59
CA ARG A 24 22.71 -9.15 2.08
C ARG A 24 22.11 -8.22 1.02
N SER A 25 22.48 -8.36 -0.25
CA SER A 25 21.90 -7.55 -1.34
C SER A 25 20.42 -7.87 -1.55
N LEU A 26 20.06 -9.16 -1.55
CA LEU A 26 18.67 -9.61 -1.65
C LEU A 26 17.81 -9.07 -0.50
N MET A 27 18.30 -9.17 0.74
CA MET A 27 17.61 -8.61 1.91
C MET A 27 17.39 -7.10 1.81
N LEU A 28 18.42 -6.35 1.39
CA LEU A 28 18.31 -4.90 1.23
C LEU A 28 17.36 -4.52 0.09
N SER A 29 17.33 -5.29 -0.99
CA SER A 29 16.39 -5.11 -2.10
C SER A 29 14.95 -5.33 -1.64
N MET A 30 14.69 -6.45 -0.94
CA MET A 30 13.38 -6.77 -0.38
C MET A 30 12.91 -5.72 0.64
N ALA A 31 13.82 -5.26 1.51
CA ALA A 31 13.51 -4.22 2.49
C ALA A 31 13.16 -2.88 1.83
N ARG A 32 13.85 -2.49 0.75
CA ARG A 32 13.52 -1.29 -0.03
C ARG A 32 12.15 -1.42 -0.70
N PHE A 33 11.87 -2.56 -1.30
CA PHE A 33 10.57 -2.84 -1.92
C PHE A 33 9.42 -2.79 -0.89
N GLN A 34 9.60 -3.45 0.26
CA GLN A 34 8.63 -3.36 1.37
C GLN A 34 8.43 -1.91 1.84
N ALA A 35 9.51 -1.14 1.96
CA ALA A 35 9.42 0.26 2.37
C ALA A 35 8.67 1.12 1.35
N ASP A 36 8.84 0.89 0.04
CA ASP A 36 8.16 1.64 -1.01
C ASP A 36 6.67 1.29 -1.10
N ILE A 37 6.31 0.01 -0.93
CA ILE A 37 4.90 -0.41 -0.78
C ILE A 37 4.28 0.27 0.43
N LEU A 38 4.93 0.21 1.60
CA LEU A 38 4.40 0.80 2.83
C LEU A 38 4.25 2.31 2.71
N LYS A 39 5.22 3.01 2.11
CA LYS A 39 5.11 4.46 1.86
C LYS A 39 3.91 4.79 0.98
N THR A 40 3.71 4.05 -0.10
CA THR A 40 2.61 4.27 -1.03
C THR A 40 1.27 3.97 -0.36
N ALA A 41 1.19 2.88 0.40
CA ALA A 41 0.01 2.52 1.18
C ALA A 41 -0.33 3.57 2.25
N PHE A 42 0.66 4.07 2.99
CA PHE A 42 0.45 5.12 3.99
C PHE A 42 0.04 6.46 3.36
N ARG A 43 0.59 6.82 2.19
CA ARG A 43 0.12 8.00 1.45
C ARG A 43 -1.34 7.86 1.05
N GLY A 44 -1.74 6.71 0.52
CA GLY A 44 -3.15 6.46 0.18
C GLY A 44 -4.07 6.49 1.41
N GLN A 45 -3.62 5.97 2.55
CA GLN A 45 -4.38 6.07 3.80
C GLN A 45 -4.53 7.52 4.28
N ILE A 46 -3.47 8.33 4.21
CA ILE A 46 -3.51 9.74 4.59
C ILE A 46 -4.51 10.49 3.70
N GLU A 47 -4.50 10.26 2.39
CA GLU A 47 -5.41 10.90 1.44
C GLU A 47 -6.86 10.53 1.74
N ALA A 48 -7.16 9.23 1.90
CA ALA A 48 -8.50 8.75 2.24
C ALA A 48 -9.02 9.33 3.57
N LEU A 49 -8.16 9.42 4.59
CA LEU A 49 -8.53 10.03 5.87
C LEU A 49 -8.78 11.53 5.74
N THR A 50 -7.98 12.22 4.94
CA THR A 50 -8.15 13.66 4.65
C THR A 50 -9.48 13.91 3.94
N PHE A 51 -9.82 13.04 2.97
CA PHE A 51 -11.11 13.08 2.30
C PHE A 51 -12.27 12.89 3.28
N ILE A 52 -12.22 11.87 4.15
CA ILE A 52 -13.26 11.62 5.16
C ILE A 52 -13.43 12.81 6.11
N GLN A 53 -12.33 13.45 6.52
CA GLN A 53 -12.36 14.64 7.35
C GLN A 53 -13.10 15.78 6.63
N SER A 54 -12.63 16.16 5.43
CA SER A 54 -13.26 17.21 4.63
C SER A 54 -14.74 16.93 4.39
N ARG A 55 -15.11 15.67 4.16
CA ARG A 55 -16.48 15.27 3.92
C ARG A 55 -17.35 15.42 5.17
N SER A 56 -16.80 15.08 6.33
CA SER A 56 -17.46 15.24 7.63
C SER A 56 -17.72 16.72 7.95
N ASP A 57 -16.77 17.60 7.65
CA ASP A 57 -16.93 19.06 7.80
C ASP A 57 -18.05 19.59 6.89
N GLN A 58 -18.12 19.16 5.63
CA GLN A 58 -19.21 19.51 4.72
C GLN A 58 -20.58 19.01 5.20
N HIS A 59 -20.64 17.80 5.78
CA HIS A 59 -21.88 17.27 6.37
C HIS A 59 -22.37 18.12 7.54
N LEU A 60 -21.46 18.57 8.41
CA LEU A 60 -21.81 19.47 9.51
C LEU A 60 -22.34 20.79 8.99
N GLN A 61 -21.66 21.39 8.01
CA GLN A 61 -22.10 22.64 7.39
C GLN A 61 -23.49 22.52 6.76
N LEU A 62 -23.78 21.41 6.05
CA LEU A 62 -25.12 21.19 5.50
C LEU A 62 -26.19 21.22 6.59
N TRP A 63 -25.96 20.56 7.72
CA TRP A 63 -26.95 20.53 8.80
C TRP A 63 -27.16 21.91 9.42
N GLU A 64 -26.10 22.68 9.60
CA GLU A 64 -26.19 24.07 10.06
C GLU A 64 -27.00 24.93 9.10
N GLU A 65 -26.74 24.83 7.79
CA GLU A 65 -27.45 25.57 6.74
C GLU A 65 -28.91 25.15 6.62
N LEU A 66 -29.22 23.86 6.72
CA LEU A 66 -30.59 23.35 6.73
C LEU A 66 -31.39 23.83 7.93
N LEU A 67 -30.78 23.82 9.13
CA LEU A 67 -31.42 24.29 10.35
C LEU A 67 -31.62 25.81 10.36
N ALA A 68 -30.77 26.55 9.64
CA ALA A 68 -30.90 28.00 9.48
C ALA A 68 -31.86 28.41 8.36
N SER A 69 -32.31 27.51 7.48
CA SER A 69 -33.18 27.86 6.36
C SER A 69 -34.64 28.06 6.81
N ASP A 70 -35.19 29.26 6.59
CA ASP A 70 -36.57 29.61 6.96
C ASP A 70 -37.63 28.98 6.01
N TYR A 71 -37.22 28.51 4.83
CA TYR A 71 -38.12 27.94 3.82
C TYR A 71 -37.74 26.49 3.46
N ALA A 72 -38.72 25.58 3.58
CA ALA A 72 -38.55 24.15 3.27
C ALA A 72 -38.07 23.86 1.84
N ARG A 73 -38.37 24.76 0.87
CA ARG A 73 -37.91 24.63 -0.51
C ARG A 73 -36.41 24.89 -0.65
N ASP A 74 -35.90 25.91 0.01
CA ASP A 74 -34.48 26.29 -0.06
C ASP A 74 -33.61 25.22 0.62
N GLY A 75 -34.08 24.68 1.75
CA GLY A 75 -33.43 23.55 2.40
C GLY A 75 -33.40 22.29 1.53
N PHE A 76 -34.48 21.98 0.80
CA PHE A 76 -34.50 20.83 -0.11
C PHE A 76 -33.52 21.00 -1.29
N ASP A 77 -33.44 22.19 -1.87
CA ASP A 77 -32.50 22.47 -2.96
C ASP A 77 -31.03 22.37 -2.47
N LEU A 78 -30.73 22.87 -1.26
CA LEU A 78 -29.44 22.70 -0.57
C LEU A 78 -29.07 21.22 -0.37
N TYR A 79 -30.03 20.42 0.12
CA TYR A 79 -29.84 18.98 0.31
C TYR A 79 -29.55 18.26 -1.02
N CYS A 80 -30.30 18.56 -2.08
CA CYS A 80 -30.08 17.97 -3.40
C CYS A 80 -28.71 18.36 -3.98
N ALA A 81 -28.32 19.64 -3.87
CA ALA A 81 -27.03 20.11 -4.34
C ALA A 81 -25.88 19.40 -3.63
N PHE A 82 -26.00 19.25 -2.31
CA PHE A 82 -25.02 18.55 -1.49
C PHE A 82 -24.81 17.10 -1.92
N TRP A 83 -25.89 16.33 -2.09
CA TRP A 83 -25.76 14.93 -2.49
C TRP A 83 -25.21 14.75 -3.89
N ARG A 84 -25.57 15.64 -4.83
CA ARG A 84 -24.99 15.64 -6.16
C ARG A 84 -23.46 15.80 -6.11
N ASN A 85 -22.97 16.78 -5.34
CA ASN A 85 -21.54 16.98 -5.17
C ASN A 85 -20.89 15.79 -4.44
N ALA A 86 -21.55 15.26 -3.41
CA ALA A 86 -21.06 14.09 -2.68
C ALA A 86 -20.85 12.87 -3.58
N PHE A 87 -21.80 12.58 -4.47
CA PHE A 87 -21.69 11.47 -5.41
C PHE A 87 -20.49 11.65 -6.35
N GLN A 88 -20.24 12.87 -6.82
CA GLN A 88 -19.08 13.17 -7.65
C GLN A 88 -17.78 12.98 -6.86
N ASP A 89 -17.69 13.56 -5.66
CA ASP A 89 -16.51 13.48 -4.79
C ASP A 89 -16.15 12.02 -4.44
N TYR A 90 -17.14 11.19 -4.08
CA TYR A 90 -16.91 9.76 -3.83
C TYR A 90 -16.46 8.99 -5.08
N SER A 91 -16.96 9.37 -6.26
CA SER A 91 -16.55 8.73 -7.52
C SER A 91 -15.10 9.07 -7.85
N GLU A 92 -14.70 10.33 -7.67
CA GLU A 92 -13.33 10.78 -7.86
C GLU A 92 -12.37 10.11 -6.85
N GLU A 93 -12.76 10.00 -5.59
CA GLU A 93 -11.94 9.33 -4.57
C GLU A 93 -11.78 7.83 -4.86
N ALA A 94 -12.83 7.16 -5.33
CA ALA A 94 -12.77 5.76 -5.74
C ALA A 94 -11.84 5.54 -6.97
N GLU A 95 -11.86 6.47 -7.93
CA GLU A 95 -10.93 6.45 -9.07
C GLU A 95 -9.48 6.60 -8.58
N ARG A 96 -9.23 7.54 -7.67
CA ARG A 96 -7.89 7.74 -7.07
C ARG A 96 -7.40 6.50 -6.34
N PHE A 97 -8.25 5.88 -5.53
CA PHE A 97 -7.91 4.64 -4.82
C PHE A 97 -7.57 3.50 -5.80
N THR A 98 -8.34 3.37 -6.87
CA THR A 98 -8.09 2.40 -7.93
C THR A 98 -6.75 2.66 -8.63
N ARG A 99 -6.42 3.92 -8.94
CA ARG A 99 -5.14 4.31 -9.53
C ARG A 99 -3.96 3.96 -8.61
N MET A 100 -4.05 4.28 -7.32
CA MET A 100 -3.01 3.89 -6.35
C MET A 100 -2.82 2.36 -6.29
N GLY A 101 -3.92 1.60 -6.31
CA GLY A 101 -3.87 0.14 -6.36
C GLY A 101 -3.19 -0.38 -7.64
N ALA A 102 -3.49 0.20 -8.79
CA ALA A 102 -2.85 -0.15 -10.06
C ALA A 102 -1.35 0.17 -10.09
N GLU A 103 -0.94 1.31 -9.51
CA GLU A 103 0.46 1.68 -9.36
C GLU A 103 1.22 0.68 -8.47
N LEU A 104 0.65 0.30 -7.32
CA LEU A 104 1.21 -0.72 -6.44
C LEU A 104 1.36 -2.07 -7.15
N ALA A 105 0.32 -2.52 -7.86
CA ALA A 105 0.36 -3.77 -8.62
C ALA A 105 1.42 -3.74 -9.72
N THR A 106 1.56 -2.60 -10.42
CA THR A 106 2.58 -2.41 -11.47
C THR A 106 3.99 -2.45 -10.90
N GLN A 107 4.22 -1.78 -9.76
CA GLN A 107 5.52 -1.82 -9.08
C GLN A 107 5.88 -3.25 -8.64
N ALA A 108 4.91 -3.99 -8.10
CA ALA A 108 5.10 -5.40 -7.73
C ALA A 108 5.41 -6.28 -8.95
N ALA A 109 4.64 -6.15 -10.03
CA ALA A 109 4.85 -6.91 -11.26
C ALA A 109 6.24 -6.64 -11.87
N LYS A 110 6.64 -5.36 -11.97
CA LYS A 110 7.96 -4.98 -12.46
C LYS A 110 9.08 -5.62 -11.63
N ARG A 111 8.93 -5.64 -10.31
CA ARG A 111 9.96 -6.22 -9.43
C ARG A 111 10.09 -7.73 -9.61
N VAL A 112 8.97 -8.44 -9.73
CA VAL A 112 8.96 -9.88 -10.01
C VAL A 112 9.62 -10.18 -11.35
N SER A 113 9.35 -9.38 -12.39
CA SER A 113 10.01 -9.53 -13.69
C SER A 113 11.52 -9.32 -13.62
N GLU A 114 11.98 -8.28 -12.91
CA GLU A 114 13.41 -8.02 -12.72
C GLU A 114 14.11 -9.18 -11.98
N GLU A 115 13.50 -9.72 -10.92
CA GLU A 115 14.05 -10.88 -10.20
C GLU A 115 14.10 -12.14 -11.06
N GLN A 116 13.10 -12.35 -11.91
CA GLN A 116 13.08 -13.48 -12.85
C GLN A 116 14.18 -13.36 -13.91
N GLU A 117 14.40 -12.18 -14.47
CA GLU A 117 15.48 -11.92 -15.44
C GLU A 117 16.86 -12.18 -14.82
N GLU A 118 17.11 -11.68 -13.61
CA GLU A 118 18.39 -11.86 -12.91
C GLU A 118 18.69 -13.34 -12.63
N LEU A 119 17.68 -14.11 -12.20
CA LEU A 119 17.80 -15.56 -12.00
C LEU A 119 18.11 -16.29 -13.32
N THR A 120 17.43 -15.92 -14.40
CA THR A 120 17.61 -16.55 -15.72
C THR A 120 19.01 -16.28 -16.26
N GLU A 121 19.51 -15.04 -16.14
CA GLU A 121 20.86 -14.65 -16.54
C GLU A 121 21.94 -15.36 -15.70
N LYS A 122 21.67 -15.60 -14.40
CA LYS A 122 22.58 -16.32 -13.51
C LYS A 122 22.67 -17.81 -13.86
N VAL A 123 21.55 -18.46 -14.17
CA VAL A 123 21.51 -19.86 -14.64
C VAL A 123 22.24 -19.99 -15.99
N ALA A 124 21.99 -19.07 -16.92
CA ALA A 124 22.68 -19.07 -18.21
C ALA A 124 24.20 -18.95 -18.06
N ARG A 125 24.68 -18.09 -17.15
CA ARG A 125 26.12 -17.97 -16.84
C ARG A 125 26.71 -19.24 -16.21
N GLN A 126 25.95 -19.98 -15.40
CA GLN A 126 26.39 -21.26 -14.83
C GLN A 126 26.43 -22.40 -15.85
N MET A 127 25.63 -22.36 -16.92
CA MET A 127 25.62 -23.42 -17.95
C MET A 127 26.70 -23.26 -19.02
N VAL A 128 27.34 -22.09 -19.12
CA VAL A 128 28.38 -21.78 -20.12
C VAL A 128 29.80 -21.92 -19.56
N MET A 129 29.95 -22.13 -18.24
CA MET A 129 31.21 -22.57 -17.61
C MET A 129 31.20 -24.07 -17.32
#